data_AF-A0AAD6CR95-F1
#
_entry.id   AF-A0AAD6CR95-F1
#
_cell.length_a   1.000
_cell.length_b   1.000
_cell.length_c   1.000
_cell.angle_alpha   90.00
_cell.angle_beta   90.00
_cell.angle_gamma   90.00
#
_symmetry.space_group_name_H-M   'P 1'
#
loop_
_entity.id
_entity.type
_entity.pdbx_description
1 polymer ?
#
loop_
_entity_poly.entity_id
_entity_poly.type
_entity_poly.pdbx_seq_one_letter_code
_entity_poly.pdbx_strand_id
1 'polypeptide(L)'
;MMEDWTIPYLGPDEWEKDCDGLLIKWTPKARENLQNDAIRLRLDVNTLKAVAENLAWYSANKHGEKEVLIRGSVHSFTTSTRTRRTRADGEHVSVSLQGGGLKGHIYFERRDWSNLNVVGESFTGDGMTGMHKWTWGKWRYPRAG
;
A
#
# COMPACT_ATOMS: atom_id res chain seq x y z
N MET A 1 -13.08 22.40 -5.18
CA MET A 1 -12.23 22.17 -6.36
C MET A 1 -11.49 20.88 -6.07
N MET A 2 -11.74 19.82 -6.85
CA MET A 2 -11.06 18.53 -6.68
C MET A 2 -9.74 18.65 -7.43
N GLU A 3 -8.63 18.60 -6.71
CA GLU A 3 -7.29 18.55 -7.31
C GLU A 3 -7.14 17.20 -8.03
N ASP A 4 -6.83 17.25 -9.32
CA ASP A 4 -6.30 16.11 -10.07
C ASP A 4 -4.88 15.84 -9.54
N TRP A 5 -4.79 15.02 -8.49
CA TRP A 5 -3.51 14.49 -8.05
C TRP A 5 -3.03 13.49 -9.09
N THR A 6 -2.10 13.89 -9.95
CA THR A 6 -1.33 12.96 -10.79
C THR A 6 -0.53 12.07 -9.84
N ILE A 7 -1.03 10.86 -9.62
CA ILE A 7 -0.46 9.91 -8.66
C ILE A 7 0.98 9.59 -9.08
N PRO A 8 1.98 9.72 -8.20
CA PRO A 8 3.30 9.22 -8.51
C PRO A 8 3.28 7.70 -8.39
N TYR A 9 3.23 7.02 -9.54
CA TYR A 9 3.51 5.59 -9.64
C TYR A 9 4.87 5.41 -10.32
N LEU A 10 5.56 4.37 -9.90
CA LEU A 10 6.84 3.99 -10.47
C LEU A 10 6.57 3.37 -11.85
N GLY A 11 7.50 3.57 -12.80
CA GLY A 11 7.47 2.86 -14.07
C GLY A 11 7.36 1.33 -13.87
N PRO A 12 6.89 0.57 -14.86
CA PRO A 12 6.65 -0.88 -14.72
C PRO A 12 7.84 -1.66 -14.15
N ASP A 13 9.05 -1.30 -14.57
CA ASP A 13 10.30 -1.93 -14.15
C ASP A 13 11.03 -1.19 -13.01
N GLU A 14 10.46 -0.06 -12.54
CA GLU A 14 11.00 0.72 -11.43
C GLU A 14 10.45 0.19 -10.10
N TRP A 15 11.34 -0.04 -9.14
CA TRP A 15 10.99 -0.56 -7.81
C TRP A 15 11.43 0.34 -6.66
N GLU A 16 12.05 1.46 -7.00
CA GLU A 16 12.47 2.52 -6.10
C GLU A 16 12.47 3.84 -6.86
N LYS A 17 11.87 4.88 -6.29
CA LYS A 17 11.84 6.23 -6.88
C LYS A 17 11.49 7.30 -5.85
N ASP A 18 12.08 8.48 -6.01
CA ASP A 18 11.63 9.69 -5.33
C ASP A 18 10.42 10.29 -6.04
N CYS A 19 9.35 10.47 -5.28
CA CYS A 19 8.04 10.89 -5.74
C CYS A 19 7.61 12.12 -4.93
N ASP A 20 7.96 13.29 -5.43
CA ASP A 20 7.72 14.60 -4.78
C ASP A 20 8.37 14.70 -3.39
N GLY A 21 9.61 14.24 -3.25
CA GLY A 21 10.36 14.27 -1.99
C GLY A 21 10.02 13.12 -1.04
N LEU A 22 9.23 12.15 -1.50
CA LEU A 22 8.90 10.91 -0.81
C LEU A 22 9.49 9.72 -1.56
N LEU A 23 10.44 9.03 -0.94
CA LEU A 23 11.08 7.86 -1.50
C LEU A 23 10.21 6.61 -1.32
N ILE A 24 9.67 6.08 -2.42
CA ILE A 24 8.90 4.82 -2.44
C ILE A 24 9.84 3.67 -2.81
N LYS A 25 9.83 2.59 -2.04
CA LYS A 25 10.65 1.39 -2.26
C LYS A 25 9.81 0.11 -2.18
N TRP A 26 10.18 -0.90 -2.95
CA TRP A 26 9.64 -2.26 -2.83
C TRP A 26 10.66 -3.24 -2.25
N THR A 27 10.29 -4.05 -1.27
CA THR A 27 11.12 -5.17 -0.82
C THR A 27 11.20 -6.27 -1.91
N PRO A 28 12.31 -7.03 -2.02
CA PRO A 28 12.40 -8.13 -2.98
C PRO A 28 11.24 -9.12 -2.85
N LYS A 29 10.81 -9.43 -1.62
CA LYS A 29 9.71 -10.35 -1.37
C LYS A 29 8.36 -9.83 -1.87
N ALA A 30 8.11 -8.54 -1.74
CA ALA A 30 6.90 -7.93 -2.29
C ALA A 30 6.88 -8.02 -3.82
N ARG A 31 8.03 -7.82 -4.48
CA ARG A 31 8.18 -7.93 -5.94
C ARG A 31 7.89 -9.34 -6.42
N GLU A 32 8.48 -10.35 -5.77
CA GLU A 32 8.25 -11.78 -6.08
C GLU A 32 6.78 -12.18 -5.99
N ASN A 33 6.07 -11.66 -4.99
CA ASN A 33 4.69 -12.05 -4.71
C ASN A 33 3.66 -11.28 -5.55
N LEU A 34 4.03 -10.11 -6.09
CA LEU A 34 3.12 -9.22 -6.79
C LEU A 34 2.39 -9.91 -7.96
N GLN A 35 3.10 -10.74 -8.73
CA GLN A 35 2.50 -11.50 -9.83
C GLN A 35 1.39 -12.44 -9.34
N ASN A 36 1.64 -13.15 -8.25
CA ASN A 36 0.69 -14.10 -7.69
C ASN A 36 -0.53 -13.37 -7.09
N ASP A 37 -0.30 -12.23 -6.44
CA ASP A 37 -1.38 -11.38 -5.93
C ASP A 37 -2.24 -10.82 -7.07
N ALA A 38 -1.64 -10.38 -8.17
CA ALA A 38 -2.34 -9.90 -9.37
C ALA A 38 -3.20 -10.99 -10.00
N ILE A 39 -2.67 -12.21 -10.16
CA ILE A 39 -3.42 -13.38 -10.66
C ILE A 39 -4.62 -13.68 -9.75
N ARG A 40 -4.39 -13.73 -8.42
CA ARG A 40 -5.44 -14.00 -7.44
C ARG A 40 -6.57 -12.96 -7.51
N LEU A 41 -6.21 -11.71 -7.75
CA LEU A 41 -7.14 -10.57 -7.80
C LEU A 41 -7.70 -10.31 -9.21
N ARG A 42 -7.26 -11.09 -10.21
CA ARG A 42 -7.60 -10.93 -11.63
C ARG A 42 -7.36 -9.51 -12.12
N LEU A 43 -6.20 -8.98 -11.78
CA LEU A 43 -5.74 -7.66 -12.17
C LEU A 43 -4.47 -7.75 -13.00
N ASP A 44 -4.27 -6.73 -13.82
CA ASP A 44 -2.96 -6.44 -14.39
C ASP A 44 -1.95 -6.10 -13.28
N VAL A 45 -0.71 -6.56 -13.45
CA VAL A 45 0.36 -6.47 -12.45
C VAL A 45 0.75 -5.02 -12.21
N ASN A 46 0.83 -4.22 -13.28
CA ASN A 46 1.17 -2.80 -13.18
C ASN A 46 0.03 -2.02 -12.51
N THR A 47 -1.22 -2.41 -12.76
CA THR A 47 -2.37 -1.85 -12.06
C THR A 47 -2.27 -2.12 -10.55
N LEU A 48 -1.97 -3.36 -10.15
CA LEU A 48 -1.84 -3.71 -8.73
C LEU A 48 -0.65 -3.00 -8.05
N LYS A 49 0.47 -2.88 -8.78
CA LYS A 49 1.66 -2.15 -8.38
C LYS A 49 1.34 -0.68 -8.09
N ALA A 50 0.70 -0.01 -9.05
CA ALA A 50 0.31 1.39 -8.93
C ALA A 50 -0.67 1.62 -7.76
N VAL A 51 -1.61 0.69 -7.53
CA VAL A 51 -2.52 0.76 -6.38
C VAL A 51 -1.73 0.70 -5.06
N ALA A 52 -0.79 -0.23 -4.93
CA ALA A 52 0.01 -0.37 -3.72
C ALA A 52 0.91 0.85 -3.48
N GLU A 53 1.53 1.37 -4.53
CA GLU A 53 2.38 2.58 -4.50
C GLU A 53 1.59 3.81 -4.06
N ASN A 54 0.40 4.00 -4.62
CA ASN A 54 -0.47 5.11 -4.25
C ASN A 54 -0.86 5.04 -2.76
N LEU A 55 -1.36 3.89 -2.31
CA LEU A 55 -1.75 3.72 -0.91
C LEU A 55 -0.57 3.99 0.03
N ALA A 56 0.63 3.49 -0.33
CA ALA A 56 1.85 3.70 0.43
C ALA A 56 2.27 5.18 0.47
N TRP A 57 2.29 5.86 -0.68
CA TRP A 57 2.61 7.29 -0.80
C TRP A 57 1.63 8.16 -0.01
N TYR A 58 0.33 7.89 -0.13
CA TYR A 58 -0.72 8.59 0.61
C TYR A 58 -0.53 8.44 2.12
N SER A 59 -0.30 7.22 2.59
CA SER A 59 -0.09 6.94 4.01
C SER A 59 1.17 7.65 4.52
N ALA A 60 2.28 7.56 3.80
CA ALA A 60 3.54 8.18 4.23
C ALA A 60 3.45 9.72 4.26
N ASN A 61 2.83 10.36 3.26
CA ASN A 61 2.58 11.81 3.31
C ASN A 61 1.71 12.22 4.49
N LYS A 62 0.65 11.45 4.77
CA LYS A 62 -0.23 11.70 5.91
C LYS A 62 0.52 11.67 7.25
N HIS A 63 1.51 10.79 7.38
CA HIS A 63 2.35 10.68 8.58
C HIS A 63 3.57 11.62 8.56
N GLY A 64 3.74 12.44 7.51
CA GLY A 64 4.88 13.36 7.37
C GLY A 64 6.22 12.67 7.11
N GLU A 65 6.16 11.46 6.55
CA GLU A 65 7.32 10.59 6.33
C GLU A 65 7.95 10.85 4.97
N LYS A 66 9.28 10.73 4.91
CA LYS A 66 10.06 10.94 3.67
C LYS A 66 10.38 9.64 2.93
N GLU A 67 10.11 8.49 3.55
CA GLU A 67 10.37 7.19 2.96
C GLU A 67 9.26 6.20 3.31
N VAL A 68 8.84 5.41 2.32
CA VAL A 68 7.95 4.25 2.50
C VAL A 68 8.49 3.01 1.81
N LEU A 69 8.47 1.89 2.53
CA LEU A 69 8.90 0.60 2.05
C LEU A 69 7.72 -0.37 1.95
N ILE A 70 7.31 -0.74 0.75
CA ILE A 70 6.26 -1.71 0.47
C ILE A 70 6.79 -3.13 0.73
N ARG A 71 6.23 -3.78 1.74
CA ARG A 71 6.59 -5.14 2.19
C ARG A 71 5.70 -6.22 1.59
N GLY A 72 4.48 -5.85 1.19
CA GLY A 72 3.53 -6.74 0.55
C GLY A 72 2.54 -5.91 -0.26
N SER A 73 2.16 -6.42 -1.43
CA SER A 73 1.19 -5.77 -2.32
C SER A 73 -0.23 -5.82 -1.72
N VAL A 74 -1.29 -5.80 -2.53
CA VAL A 74 -2.64 -6.02 -2.01
C VAL A 74 -2.85 -7.48 -1.64
N HIS A 75 -3.14 -7.73 -0.35
CA HIS A 75 -3.43 -9.06 0.17
C HIS A 75 -4.45 -9.01 1.30
N SER A 76 -4.99 -10.17 1.65
CA SER A 76 -6.08 -10.33 2.63
C SER A 76 -5.74 -11.35 3.73
N PHE A 77 -4.46 -11.43 4.06
CA PHE A 77 -3.97 -12.31 5.10
C PHE A 77 -2.77 -11.69 5.79
N THR A 78 -2.60 -12.02 7.07
CA THR A 78 -1.42 -11.65 7.85
C THR A 78 -0.74 -12.92 8.33
N THR A 79 0.58 -12.97 8.18
CA THR A 79 1.41 -14.05 8.71
C THR A 79 2.13 -13.58 9.96
N SER A 80 1.82 -14.20 11.10
CA SER A 80 2.57 -13.95 12.34
C SER A 80 3.95 -14.59 12.24
N THR A 81 5.01 -13.77 12.23
CA THR A 81 6.40 -14.28 12.20
C THR A 81 6.73 -15.15 13.41
N ARG A 82 6.16 -14.83 14.59
CA ARG A 82 6.36 -15.59 15.84
C ARG A 82 5.77 -17.00 15.79
N THR A 83 4.57 -17.15 15.23
CA THR A 83 3.83 -18.42 15.26
C THR A 83 3.84 -19.16 13.93
N ARG A 84 4.34 -18.50 12.87
CA ARG A 84 4.23 -18.90 11.45
C ARG A 84 2.80 -19.20 11.00
N ARG A 85 1.80 -18.73 11.73
CA ARG A 85 0.38 -18.92 11.38
C ARG A 85 -0.08 -17.76 10.51
N THR A 86 -0.71 -18.12 9.41
CA THR A 86 -1.43 -17.20 8.53
C THR A 86 -2.90 -17.15 8.96
N ARG A 87 -3.45 -15.95 9.06
CA ARG A 87 -4.88 -15.73 9.30
C ARG A 87 -5.43 -14.76 8.27
N ALA A 88 -6.73 -14.87 7.98
CA ALA A 88 -7.42 -13.85 7.22
C ALA A 88 -7.30 -12.50 7.93
N ASP A 89 -7.02 -11.46 7.15
CA ASP A 89 -6.91 -10.08 7.58
C ASP A 89 -7.55 -9.24 6.46
N GLY A 90 -8.25 -8.14 6.76
CA GLY A 90 -8.96 -7.36 5.73
C GLY A 90 -8.06 -7.01 4.54
N GLU A 91 -8.61 -6.68 3.36
CA GLU A 91 -7.77 -6.27 2.22
C GLU A 91 -6.88 -5.08 2.59
N HIS A 92 -5.57 -5.23 2.42
CA HIS A 92 -4.59 -4.23 2.83
C HIS A 92 -3.31 -4.28 2.01
N VAL A 93 -2.52 -3.22 2.14
CA VAL A 93 -1.11 -3.14 1.72
C VAL A 93 -0.23 -3.14 2.96
N SER A 94 0.85 -3.92 2.94
CA SER A 94 1.82 -3.96 4.04
C SER A 94 2.98 -3.03 3.74
N VAL A 95 3.24 -2.06 4.63
CA VAL A 95 4.28 -1.05 4.48
C VAL A 95 5.19 -0.97 5.70
N SER A 96 6.35 -0.35 5.53
CA SER A 96 7.11 0.24 6.64
C SER A 96 7.36 1.71 6.36
N LEU A 97 7.20 2.55 7.37
CA LEU A 97 7.58 3.96 7.36
C LEU A 97 8.91 4.15 8.10
N GLN A 98 9.50 5.34 7.99
CA GLN A 98 10.72 5.71 8.71
C GLN A 98 11.88 4.72 8.52
N GLY A 99 12.17 4.33 7.27
CA GLY A 99 13.26 3.39 6.98
C GLY A 99 13.10 1.99 7.60
N GLY A 100 11.88 1.60 8.00
CA GLY A 100 11.59 0.30 8.61
C GLY A 100 11.21 0.32 10.09
N GLY A 101 11.25 1.49 10.74
CA GLY A 101 10.97 1.66 12.17
C GLY A 101 9.50 1.44 12.54
N LEU A 102 8.57 1.87 11.68
CA LEU A 102 7.14 1.67 11.87
C LEU A 102 6.63 0.70 10.80
N LYS A 103 6.09 -0.45 11.21
CA LYS A 103 5.49 -1.42 10.27
C LYS A 103 3.98 -1.35 10.37
N GLY A 104 3.30 -1.30 9.24
CA GLY A 104 1.85 -1.22 9.27
C GLY A 104 1.12 -1.77 8.08
N HIS A 105 -0.18 -1.88 8.28
CA HIS A 105 -1.15 -2.30 7.28
C HIS A 105 -2.07 -1.11 6.95
N ILE A 106 -2.22 -0.83 5.66
CA ILE A 106 -3.14 0.17 5.14
C ILE A 106 -4.36 -0.60 4.63
N TYR A 107 -5.44 -0.57 5.41
CA TYR A 107 -6.68 -1.27 5.12
C TYR A 107 -7.57 -0.43 4.21
N PHE A 108 -8.15 -1.07 3.22
CA PHE A 108 -9.06 -0.42 2.31
C PHE A 108 -10.25 -1.31 1.96
N GLU A 109 -11.35 -0.67 1.61
CA GLU A 109 -12.47 -1.29 0.96
C GLU A 109 -12.48 -0.89 -0.51
N ARG A 110 -12.98 -1.78 -1.37
CA ARG A 110 -13.13 -1.48 -2.79
C ARG A 110 -14.50 -1.87 -3.27
N ARG A 111 -15.13 -0.98 -4.04
CA ARG A 111 -16.29 -1.34 -4.87
C ARG A 111 -15.82 -1.92 -6.21
N ASP A 112 -14.76 -1.33 -6.73
CA ASP A 112 -13.99 -1.77 -7.88
C ASP A 112 -12.57 -1.19 -7.74
N TRP A 113 -11.63 -1.59 -8.61
CA TRP A 113 -10.24 -1.15 -8.56
C TRP A 113 -10.03 0.32 -8.91
N SER A 114 -11.07 0.97 -9.46
CA SER A 114 -11.07 2.41 -9.62
C SER A 114 -11.49 3.12 -8.35
N ASN A 115 -12.38 2.53 -7.53
CA ASN A 115 -12.94 3.08 -6.31
C ASN A 115 -12.44 2.35 -5.06
N LEU A 116 -11.25 2.74 -4.62
CA LEU A 116 -10.69 2.35 -3.33
C LEU A 116 -11.05 3.40 -2.27
N ASN A 117 -11.37 2.94 -1.06
CA ASN A 117 -11.63 3.77 0.12
C ASN A 117 -10.73 3.26 1.25
N VAL A 118 -9.81 4.09 1.74
CA VAL A 118 -8.99 3.73 2.89
C VAL A 118 -9.89 3.77 4.13
N VAL A 119 -9.98 2.64 4.85
CA VAL A 119 -10.88 2.47 6.01
C VAL A 119 -10.14 2.43 7.35
N GLY A 120 -8.82 2.27 7.31
CA GLY A 120 -8.00 2.33 8.51
C GLY A 120 -6.55 2.02 8.26
N GLU A 121 -5.73 2.37 9.25
CA GLU A 121 -4.31 2.07 9.27
C GLU A 121 -3.95 1.49 10.64
N SER A 122 -3.07 0.50 10.65
CA SER A 122 -2.52 -0.08 11.87
C SER A 122 -1.01 -0.10 11.76
N PHE A 123 -0.32 0.69 12.57
CA PHE A 123 1.13 0.72 12.64
C PHE A 123 1.63 0.19 13.99
N THR A 124 2.80 -0.45 13.96
CA THR A 124 3.50 -1.01 15.12
C THR A 124 4.99 -0.66 15.03
N GLY A 125 5.53 -0.10 16.10
CA GLY A 125 6.94 0.27 16.26
C GLY A 125 7.15 1.08 17.55
N ASP A 126 8.40 1.43 17.85
CA ASP A 126 8.73 2.18 19.08
C ASP A 126 8.06 3.56 19.04
N GLY A 127 7.06 3.76 19.91
CA GLY A 127 6.38 5.05 20.10
C GLY A 127 4.95 5.18 19.56
N MET A 128 4.43 4.22 18.77
CA MET A 128 3.02 4.21 18.34
C MET A 128 2.39 2.83 18.48
N THR A 129 1.52 2.68 19.47
CA THR A 129 0.59 1.54 19.60
C THR A 129 -0.83 2.06 19.44
N GLY A 130 -1.37 2.01 18.22
CA GLY A 130 -2.72 2.48 17.96
C GLY A 130 -3.25 2.06 16.60
N MET A 131 -4.43 1.46 16.59
CA MET A 131 -5.23 1.25 15.38
C MET A 131 -6.07 2.51 15.16
N HIS A 132 -5.71 3.31 14.15
CA HIS A 132 -6.44 4.54 13.83
C HIS A 132 -7.41 4.25 12.68
N LYS A 133 -8.69 4.07 13.01
CA LYS A 133 -9.79 3.90 12.05
C LYS A 133 -10.26 5.28 11.56
N TRP A 134 -10.19 5.51 10.26
CA TRP A 134 -10.75 6.69 9.60
C TRP A 134 -11.24 6.31 8.21
N THR A 135 -12.37 6.89 7.77
CA THR A 135 -12.97 6.67 6.46
C THR A 135 -12.78 7.90 5.58
N TRP A 136 -12.20 7.76 4.38
CA TRP A 136 -12.01 8.88 3.45
C TRP A 136 -12.12 8.50 1.97
N GLY A 137 -13.06 9.18 1.28
CA GLY A 137 -13.02 9.50 -0.16
C GLY A 137 -13.16 8.33 -1.15
N LYS A 138 -14.05 8.50 -2.15
CA LYS A 138 -14.11 7.63 -3.32
C LYS A 138 -13.02 8.03 -4.31
N TRP A 139 -12.17 7.10 -4.71
CA TRP A 139 -11.17 7.31 -5.75
C TRP A 139 -11.65 6.86 -7.13
N ARG A 140 -11.02 7.33 -8.22
CA ARG A 140 -11.22 6.81 -9.58
C ARG A 140 -9.86 6.60 -10.24
N TYR A 141 -9.49 5.34 -10.47
CA TYR A 141 -8.37 4.97 -11.34
C TYR A 141 -8.70 5.38 -12.79
N PRO A 142 -7.83 6.11 -13.50
CA PRO A 142 -7.96 6.28 -14.94
C PRO A 142 -7.75 4.92 -15.61
N ARG A 143 -8.71 4.46 -16.41
CA ARG A 143 -8.53 3.22 -17.18
C ARG A 143 -7.27 3.37 -18.02
N ALA A 144 -6.31 2.46 -17.87
CA ALA A 144 -5.30 2.25 -18.89
C ALA A 144 -6.05 1.91 -20.19
N GLY A 145 -5.88 2.75 -21.20
CA GLY A 145 -6.46 2.57 -22.53
C GLY A 145 -5.89 1.35 -23.24
#